data_AF-A0A9W9BYG8-F1
#
_entry.id   AF-A0A9W9BYG8-F1
#
_cell.length_a   1.000
_cell.length_b   1.000
_cell.length_c   1.000
_cell.angle_alpha   90.00
_cell.angle_beta   90.00
_cell.angle_gamma   90.00
#
_symmetry.space_group_name_H-M   'P 1'
#
loop_
_entity.id
_entity.type
_entity.pdbx_description
1 polymer ?
#
loop_
_entity_poly.entity_id
_entity_poly.type
_entity_poly.pdbx_seq_one_letter_code
_entity_poly.pdbx_strand_id
1 'polypeptide(L)'
;MPKAPKSAASSKQKRKPSDRGPALGPNAPISHLSMPLNAEELTLPELAALLLRYLRSFDFCDRVTKNGVTRVPIANMVRYFCKLPKPLKDATIARMLQHAKWDILGREKGSGQNWKIRDEKKANLTNWDHGNLSTQGYQLNIERLSKSHLNISSIPFEHLAIDVEFMPEGDDTLYLTRCIRYALRSPGIYVYPQDFGRLIHITGGPVVVTLDHHDDAAAKRWVQAKPKPVASTEPSTEPAIDDRDNEPTTEIYDESMHDDEEGATVARLLSRF
;
A
#
# COMPACT_ATOMS: atom_id res chain seq x y z
N MET A 1 9.62 -35.37 -49.91
CA MET A 1 10.04 -33.96 -49.74
C MET A 1 10.25 -33.67 -48.26
N PRO A 2 11.45 -33.24 -47.83
CA PRO A 2 11.73 -33.02 -46.42
C PRO A 2 11.12 -31.69 -45.93
N LYS A 3 10.42 -31.72 -44.79
CA LYS A 3 9.88 -30.53 -44.12
C LYS A 3 11.00 -29.77 -43.43
N ALA A 4 11.14 -28.49 -43.75
CA ALA A 4 12.10 -27.58 -43.12
C ALA A 4 11.74 -27.31 -41.64
N PRO A 5 12.70 -27.34 -40.70
CA PRO A 5 12.46 -26.96 -39.32
C PRO A 5 12.44 -25.43 -39.18
N LYS A 6 11.29 -24.87 -38.79
CA LYS A 6 11.18 -23.47 -38.37
C LYS A 6 11.33 -23.37 -36.85
N SER A 7 12.55 -23.18 -36.36
CA SER A 7 12.78 -22.71 -34.99
C SER A 7 13.07 -21.20 -35.02
N ALA A 8 12.01 -20.40 -34.93
CA ALA A 8 12.15 -18.97 -34.66
C ALA A 8 12.48 -18.79 -33.17
N ALA A 9 13.76 -18.58 -32.88
CA ALA A 9 14.22 -18.16 -31.57
C ALA A 9 13.60 -16.79 -31.24
N SER A 10 12.54 -16.80 -30.42
CA SER A 10 11.93 -15.58 -29.89
C SER A 10 12.99 -14.81 -29.09
N SER A 11 13.47 -13.70 -29.64
CA SER A 11 14.35 -12.79 -28.94
C SER A 11 13.64 -12.27 -27.69
N LYS A 12 14.14 -12.63 -26.51
CA LYS A 12 13.65 -12.09 -25.24
C LYS A 12 14.02 -10.62 -25.19
N GLN A 13 13.11 -9.73 -25.61
CA GLN A 13 13.25 -8.30 -25.37
C GLN A 13 13.37 -8.09 -23.86
N LYS A 14 14.55 -7.65 -23.41
CA LYS A 14 14.77 -7.16 -22.04
C LYS A 14 13.77 -6.04 -21.80
N ARG A 15 12.73 -6.30 -21.00
CA ARG A 15 11.78 -5.28 -20.58
C ARG A 15 12.59 -4.25 -19.80
N LYS A 16 12.65 -3.01 -20.31
CA LYS A 16 13.23 -1.89 -19.55
C LYS A 16 12.57 -1.86 -18.16
N PRO A 17 13.33 -1.63 -17.07
CA PRO A 17 12.75 -1.37 -15.77
C PRO A 17 11.71 -0.27 -15.97
N SER A 18 10.44 -0.55 -15.67
CA SER A 18 9.41 0.43 -15.95
C SER A 18 9.62 1.62 -15.02
N ASP A 19 9.72 2.84 -15.57
CA ASP A 19 9.64 4.14 -14.86
C ASP A 19 8.31 4.36 -14.11
N ARG A 20 7.55 3.29 -13.87
CA ARG A 20 6.35 3.31 -13.06
C ARG A 20 6.80 3.36 -11.62
N GLY A 21 6.94 4.59 -11.11
CA GLY A 21 6.97 4.84 -9.67
C GLY A 21 5.87 4.06 -8.95
N PRO A 22 5.99 3.87 -7.63
CA PRO A 22 5.08 3.03 -6.85
C PRO A 22 3.62 3.42 -7.13
N ALA A 23 2.81 2.47 -7.60
CA ALA A 23 1.42 2.70 -7.98
C ALA A 23 0.52 3.24 -6.85
N LEU A 24 1.02 3.18 -5.61
CA LEU A 24 0.34 3.61 -4.39
C LEU A 24 0.84 4.97 -3.88
N GLY A 25 1.72 5.66 -4.63
CA GLY A 25 2.35 6.91 -4.18
C GLY A 25 3.68 6.70 -3.46
N PRO A 26 4.47 7.78 -3.30
CA PRO A 26 5.78 7.73 -2.66
C PRO A 26 5.71 7.54 -1.14
N ASN A 27 4.67 8.05 -0.46
CA ASN A 27 4.57 8.00 1.01
C ASN A 27 3.75 6.83 1.53
N ALA A 28 3.25 5.95 0.64
CA ALA A 28 2.56 4.74 1.05
C ALA A 28 3.41 3.96 2.08
N PRO A 29 2.84 3.61 3.27
CA PRO A 29 3.57 3.04 4.41
C PRO A 29 4.53 1.95 3.98
N ILE A 30 5.74 1.91 4.55
CA ILE A 30 6.85 1.14 4.00
C ILE A 30 6.48 -0.35 3.93
N SER A 31 6.92 -1.05 2.87
CA SER A 31 6.58 -2.47 2.59
C SER A 31 7.12 -3.48 3.60
N HIS A 32 7.73 -2.97 4.65
CA HIS A 32 8.51 -3.67 5.65
C HIS A 32 8.02 -3.35 7.05
N LEU A 33 6.92 -2.60 7.19
CA LEU A 33 6.38 -2.27 8.49
C LEU A 33 5.67 -3.50 9.07
N SER A 34 6.16 -4.07 10.17
CA SER A 34 5.54 -5.24 10.83
C SER A 34 4.07 -5.00 11.23
N MET A 35 3.29 -6.08 11.32
CA MET A 35 1.97 -6.04 11.96
C MET A 35 2.10 -6.02 13.48
N PRO A 36 1.10 -5.49 14.20
CA PRO A 36 0.99 -5.73 15.64
C PRO A 36 0.98 -7.22 15.92
N LEU A 37 1.80 -7.65 16.89
CA LEU A 37 1.78 -9.03 17.38
C LEU A 37 0.44 -9.39 18.00
N ASN A 38 -0.24 -8.39 18.58
CA ASN A 38 -1.54 -8.58 19.18
C ASN A 38 -2.62 -8.66 18.10
N ALA A 39 -3.55 -9.57 18.33
CA ALA A 39 -4.61 -10.00 17.42
C ALA A 39 -5.70 -8.93 17.27
N GLU A 40 -5.36 -7.76 16.74
CA GLU A 40 -6.33 -6.69 16.60
C GLU A 40 -7.21 -6.89 15.35
N GLU A 41 -8.47 -6.50 15.49
CA GLU A 41 -9.46 -6.58 14.41
C GLU A 41 -9.38 -5.31 13.57
N LEU A 42 -9.05 -5.48 12.29
CA LEU A 42 -9.01 -4.37 11.34
C LEU A 42 -10.07 -4.55 10.29
N THR A 43 -10.87 -3.51 10.05
CA THR A 43 -11.85 -3.52 8.96
C THR A 43 -11.16 -3.48 7.60
N LEU A 44 -11.84 -3.95 6.56
CA LEU A 44 -11.33 -3.86 5.19
C LEU A 44 -11.03 -2.41 4.75
N PRO A 45 -11.88 -1.41 5.05
CA PRO A 45 -11.57 0.00 4.79
C PRO A 45 -10.32 0.51 5.53
N GLU A 46 -10.10 0.14 6.79
CA GLU A 46 -8.86 0.50 7.52
C GLU A 46 -7.62 -0.08 6.83
N LEU A 47 -7.67 -1.36 6.42
CA LEU A 47 -6.59 -1.99 5.68
C LEU A 47 -6.32 -1.30 4.33
N ALA A 48 -7.39 -0.92 3.62
CA ALA A 48 -7.31 -0.26 2.32
C ALA A 48 -6.82 1.19 2.43
N ALA A 49 -7.18 1.92 3.48
CA ALA A 49 -6.84 3.33 3.65
C ALA A 49 -5.46 3.52 4.30
N LEU A 50 -5.21 2.83 5.42
CA LEU A 50 -4.12 3.14 6.36
C LEU A 50 -2.94 2.18 6.21
N LEU A 51 -3.16 1.01 5.57
CA LEU A 51 -2.17 -0.04 5.41
C LEU A 51 -2.04 -0.47 3.94
N LEU A 52 -2.05 0.48 3.00
CA LEU A 52 -2.05 0.27 1.55
C LEU A 52 -1.08 -0.81 1.01
N ARG A 53 0.10 -0.97 1.61
CA ARG A 53 1.07 -1.97 1.15
C ARG A 53 0.73 -3.41 1.56
N TYR A 54 -0.11 -3.58 2.58
CA TYR A 54 -0.66 -4.87 2.98
C TYR A 54 -1.61 -5.46 1.94
N LEU A 55 -2.13 -4.64 1.01
CA LEU A 55 -2.91 -5.14 -0.13
C LEU A 55 -2.13 -6.14 -1.01
N ARG A 56 -0.81 -6.21 -0.85
CA ARG A 56 0.07 -7.15 -1.54
C ARG A 56 0.40 -8.40 -0.72
N SER A 57 0.01 -8.47 0.56
CA SER A 57 0.31 -9.62 1.40
C SER A 57 -0.57 -10.81 0.99
N PHE A 58 -0.02 -12.02 1.13
CA PHE A 58 -0.79 -13.23 0.91
C PHE A 58 -1.97 -13.31 1.87
N ASP A 59 -1.79 -12.99 3.14
CA ASP A 59 -2.84 -13.15 4.16
C ASP A 59 -4.00 -12.18 3.95
N PHE A 60 -3.71 -10.94 3.51
CA PHE A 60 -4.75 -10.02 3.04
C PHE A 60 -5.50 -10.61 1.85
N CYS A 61 -4.78 -11.09 0.84
CA CYS A 61 -5.38 -11.69 -0.35
C CYS A 61 -6.25 -12.90 0.01
N ASP A 62 -5.78 -13.76 0.90
CA ASP A 62 -6.49 -14.94 1.37
C ASP A 62 -7.78 -14.57 2.10
N ARG A 63 -7.72 -13.62 3.05
CA ARG A 63 -8.90 -13.10 3.76
C ARG A 63 -9.95 -12.54 2.79
N VAL A 64 -9.57 -11.59 1.94
CA VAL A 64 -10.55 -10.92 1.07
C VAL A 64 -11.15 -11.88 0.04
N THR A 65 -10.37 -12.82 -0.48
CA THR A 65 -10.87 -13.80 -1.45
C THR A 65 -11.81 -14.82 -0.82
N LYS A 66 -11.50 -15.32 0.38
CA LYS A 66 -12.39 -16.21 1.14
C LYS A 66 -13.67 -15.52 1.60
N ASN A 67 -13.61 -14.22 1.92
CA ASN A 67 -14.78 -13.39 2.19
C ASN A 67 -15.55 -12.95 0.92
N GLY A 68 -15.16 -13.44 -0.26
CA GLY A 68 -15.88 -13.15 -1.51
C GLY A 68 -15.74 -11.71 -2.00
N VAL A 69 -14.84 -10.93 -1.41
CA VAL A 69 -14.56 -9.54 -1.80
C VAL A 69 -13.87 -9.52 -3.16
N THR A 70 -14.38 -8.67 -4.05
CA THR A 70 -13.80 -8.50 -5.39
C THR A 70 -12.85 -7.30 -5.43
N ARG A 71 -12.11 -7.15 -6.53
CA ARG A 71 -11.17 -6.03 -6.73
C ARG A 71 -11.82 -4.64 -6.77
N VAL A 72 -13.10 -4.55 -7.15
CA VAL A 72 -13.81 -3.29 -7.37
C VAL A 72 -13.99 -2.51 -6.06
N PRO A 73 -14.58 -3.06 -4.99
CA PRO A 73 -14.74 -2.34 -3.73
C PRO A 73 -13.41 -1.89 -3.13
N ILE A 74 -12.37 -2.73 -3.17
CA ILE A 74 -11.02 -2.37 -2.68
C ILE A 74 -10.48 -1.17 -3.47
N ALA A 75 -10.60 -1.17 -4.81
CA ALA A 75 -10.15 -0.05 -5.62
C ALA A 75 -10.95 1.23 -5.31
N ASN A 76 -12.25 1.12 -5.06
CA ASN A 76 -13.09 2.26 -4.66
C ASN A 76 -12.70 2.81 -3.29
N MET A 77 -12.50 1.95 -2.30
CA MET A 77 -12.00 2.35 -0.96
C MET A 77 -10.68 3.11 -1.08
N VAL A 78 -9.70 2.56 -1.78
CA VAL A 78 -8.38 3.22 -1.94
C VAL A 78 -8.50 4.56 -2.67
N ARG A 79 -9.29 4.65 -3.75
CA ARG A 79 -9.49 5.92 -4.47
C ARG A 79 -10.21 6.97 -3.62
N TYR A 80 -11.10 6.53 -2.72
CA TYR A 80 -11.84 7.43 -1.86
C TYR A 80 -10.97 7.90 -0.70
N PHE A 81 -10.38 6.98 0.07
CA PHE A 81 -9.66 7.31 1.28
C PHE A 81 -8.26 7.86 1.05
N CYS A 82 -7.61 7.58 -0.09
CA CYS A 82 -6.19 7.91 -0.28
C CYS A 82 -5.96 8.97 -1.38
N LYS A 83 -5.04 9.89 -1.10
CA LYS A 83 -4.49 10.83 -2.08
C LYS A 83 -3.46 10.12 -2.95
N LEU A 84 -3.89 9.68 -4.13
CA LEU A 84 -3.00 9.01 -5.07
C LEU A 84 -2.52 9.94 -6.19
N PRO A 85 -1.26 9.80 -6.66
CA PRO A 85 -0.77 10.59 -7.79
C PRO A 85 -1.52 10.27 -9.09
N LYS A 86 -2.09 9.07 -9.20
CA LYS A 86 -2.91 8.62 -10.32
C LYS A 86 -4.06 7.78 -9.80
N PRO A 87 -5.27 7.89 -10.36
CA PRO A 87 -6.39 7.04 -9.99
C PRO A 87 -6.03 5.54 -10.10
N LEU A 88 -6.19 4.81 -9.00
CA LEU A 88 -5.85 3.40 -8.95
C LEU A 88 -6.81 2.57 -9.80
N LYS A 89 -6.33 1.92 -10.86
CA LYS A 89 -7.19 1.06 -11.70
C LYS A 89 -7.52 -0.26 -11.00
N ASP A 90 -8.71 -0.80 -11.22
CA ASP A 90 -9.12 -2.12 -10.68
C ASP A 90 -8.18 -3.25 -11.12
N ALA A 91 -7.67 -3.17 -12.35
CA ALA A 91 -6.68 -4.10 -12.87
C ALA A 91 -5.33 -4.06 -12.12
N THR A 92 -5.05 -2.98 -11.39
CA THR A 92 -3.89 -2.90 -10.49
C THR A 92 -4.14 -3.71 -9.22
N ILE A 93 -5.30 -3.56 -8.58
CA ILE A 93 -5.69 -4.41 -7.42
C ILE A 93 -5.71 -5.89 -7.82
N ALA A 94 -6.30 -6.22 -8.97
CA ALA A 94 -6.33 -7.59 -9.47
C ALA A 94 -4.92 -8.21 -9.56
N ARG A 95 -3.96 -7.45 -10.10
CA ARG A 95 -2.56 -7.88 -10.22
C ARG A 95 -1.89 -8.01 -8.86
N MET A 96 -2.14 -7.09 -7.92
CA MET A 96 -1.61 -7.18 -6.55
C MET A 96 -2.06 -8.48 -5.87
N LEU A 97 -3.36 -8.77 -5.90
CA LEU A 97 -3.93 -10.01 -5.34
C LEU A 97 -3.37 -11.27 -6.02
N GLN A 98 -3.28 -11.26 -7.36
CA GLN A 98 -2.72 -12.39 -8.11
C GLN A 98 -1.24 -12.61 -7.79
N HIS A 99 -0.44 -11.55 -7.70
CA HIS A 99 0.97 -11.66 -7.32
C HIS A 99 1.13 -12.18 -5.89
N ALA A 100 0.33 -11.69 -4.94
CA ALA A 100 0.34 -12.15 -3.55
C ALA A 100 0.12 -13.67 -3.45
N LYS A 101 -0.86 -14.20 -4.19
CA LYS A 101 -1.12 -15.65 -4.26
C LYS A 101 -0.05 -16.41 -5.02
N TRP A 102 0.42 -15.87 -6.14
CA TRP A 102 1.44 -16.51 -6.97
C TRP A 102 2.77 -16.67 -6.24
N ASP A 103 3.19 -15.66 -5.47
CA ASP A 103 4.44 -15.69 -4.73
C ASP A 103 4.53 -16.89 -3.77
N ILE A 104 3.39 -17.37 -3.25
CA ILE A 104 3.30 -18.52 -2.36
C ILE A 104 3.02 -19.80 -3.13
N LEU A 105 1.89 -19.87 -3.84
CA LEU A 105 1.43 -21.09 -4.50
C LEU A 105 2.28 -21.47 -5.73
N GLY A 106 2.79 -20.47 -6.44
CA GLY A 106 3.58 -20.66 -7.66
C GLY A 106 4.95 -21.22 -7.42
N ARG A 107 5.59 -20.85 -6.30
CA ARG A 107 6.90 -21.38 -5.92
C ARG A 107 6.83 -22.85 -5.52
N GLU A 108 5.71 -23.30 -4.98
CA GLU A 108 5.56 -24.68 -4.52
C GLU A 108 5.15 -25.65 -5.63
N LYS A 109 4.34 -25.23 -6.62
CA LYS A 109 3.70 -26.20 -7.55
C LYS A 109 3.57 -25.77 -9.01
N GLY A 110 4.11 -24.62 -9.43
CA GLY A 110 3.96 -24.11 -10.81
C GLY A 110 2.51 -23.77 -11.23
N SER A 111 1.53 -23.97 -10.35
CA SER A 111 0.09 -23.81 -10.60
C SER A 111 -0.42 -22.38 -10.41
N GLY A 112 0.35 -21.51 -9.76
CA GLY A 112 -0.10 -20.16 -9.39
C GLY A 112 -0.27 -19.18 -10.55
N GLN A 113 0.35 -19.41 -11.72
CA GLN A 113 0.28 -18.44 -12.84
C GLN A 113 -1.13 -18.27 -13.42
N ASN A 114 -1.95 -19.32 -13.36
CA ASN A 114 -3.31 -19.31 -13.90
C ASN A 114 -4.38 -19.07 -12.84
N TRP A 115 -3.99 -18.84 -11.58
CA TRP A 115 -4.93 -18.58 -10.50
C TRP A 115 -5.74 -17.32 -10.79
N LYS A 116 -7.05 -17.43 -10.63
CA LYS A 116 -8.00 -16.32 -10.68
C LYS A 116 -8.77 -16.30 -9.36
N ILE A 117 -9.14 -15.09 -8.90
CA ILE A 117 -9.97 -14.90 -7.70
C ILE A 117 -11.23 -15.80 -7.70
N ARG A 118 -11.83 -16.05 -8.87
CA ARG A 118 -13.01 -16.93 -9.01
C ARG A 118 -12.75 -18.40 -8.66
N ASP A 119 -11.50 -18.84 -8.65
CA ASP A 119 -11.12 -20.22 -8.39
C ASP A 119 -11.18 -20.51 -6.88
N GLU A 120 -10.99 -19.51 -6.01
CA GLU A 120 -11.13 -19.64 -4.54
C GLU A 120 -12.57 -19.91 -4.10
N LYS A 121 -13.57 -19.43 -4.84
CA LYS A 121 -14.99 -19.73 -4.53
C LYS A 121 -15.29 -21.24 -4.53
N LYS A 122 -14.44 -22.05 -5.15
CA LYS A 122 -14.56 -23.50 -5.21
C LYS A 122 -13.71 -24.23 -4.16
N ALA A 123 -12.72 -23.57 -3.56
CA ALA A 123 -11.91 -24.16 -2.51
C ALA A 123 -12.78 -24.27 -1.24
N ASN A 124 -12.61 -25.35 -0.47
CA ASN A 124 -13.43 -25.66 0.71
C ASN A 124 -13.46 -24.51 1.72
N LEU A 125 -14.48 -23.64 1.62
CA LEU A 125 -14.82 -22.58 2.57
C LEU A 125 -15.46 -23.14 3.85
N THR A 126 -15.61 -24.46 3.97
CA THR A 126 -16.38 -25.13 5.02
C THR A 126 -15.93 -24.80 6.44
N ASN A 127 -14.67 -24.39 6.62
CA ASN A 127 -14.09 -24.04 7.92
C ASN A 127 -13.61 -22.58 8.00
N TRP A 128 -13.96 -21.72 7.04
CA TRP A 128 -13.57 -20.32 7.08
C TRP A 128 -14.58 -19.50 7.87
N ASP A 129 -14.11 -18.77 8.87
CA ASP A 129 -14.94 -17.82 9.61
C ASP A 129 -15.00 -16.47 8.86
N HIS A 130 -16.17 -16.18 8.29
CA HIS A 130 -16.42 -14.93 7.57
C HIS A 130 -16.44 -13.68 8.46
N GLY A 131 -16.64 -13.85 9.77
CA GLY A 131 -16.58 -12.76 10.75
C GLY A 131 -15.18 -12.46 11.26
N ASN A 132 -14.18 -13.24 10.87
CA ASN A 132 -12.81 -13.06 11.36
C ASN A 132 -12.14 -11.83 10.73
N LEU A 133 -12.09 -10.74 11.50
CA LEU A 133 -11.39 -9.50 11.16
C LEU A 133 -9.97 -9.43 11.71
N SER A 134 -9.55 -10.46 12.46
CA SER A 134 -8.24 -10.49 13.09
C SER A 134 -7.14 -10.48 12.04
N THR A 135 -6.10 -9.68 12.31
CA THR A 135 -4.86 -9.72 11.54
C THR A 135 -3.74 -10.50 12.24
N GLN A 136 -4.08 -11.30 13.25
CA GLN A 136 -3.10 -12.10 13.96
C GLN A 136 -2.38 -13.06 13.02
N GLY A 137 -1.05 -13.06 13.11
CA GLY A 137 -0.21 -13.95 12.29
C GLY A 137 -0.12 -13.54 10.83
N TYR A 138 -0.63 -12.37 10.46
CA TYR A 138 -0.40 -11.82 9.12
C TYR A 138 1.09 -11.60 8.93
N GLN A 139 1.59 -12.10 7.81
CA GLN A 139 2.97 -11.97 7.41
C GLN A 139 3.05 -11.11 6.16
N LEU A 140 4.03 -10.22 6.14
CA LEU A 140 4.41 -9.53 4.92
C LEU A 140 5.08 -10.51 3.97
N ASN A 141 4.95 -10.25 2.66
CA ASN A 141 5.65 -11.05 1.65
C ASN A 141 7.17 -11.02 1.89
N ILE A 142 7.74 -9.94 2.44
CA ILE A 142 9.17 -9.92 2.76
C ILE A 142 9.52 -10.91 3.88
N GLU A 143 8.70 -10.99 4.92
CA GLU A 143 8.92 -11.89 6.07
C GLU A 143 8.83 -13.35 5.64
N ARG A 144 7.94 -13.65 4.68
CA ARG A 144 7.74 -15.01 4.18
C ARG A 144 8.73 -15.42 3.09
N LEU A 145 9.07 -14.52 2.16
CA LEU A 145 9.85 -14.84 0.95
C LEU A 145 11.35 -14.55 1.08
N SER A 146 11.75 -13.70 2.02
CA SER A 146 13.11 -13.20 2.12
C SER A 146 13.75 -13.62 3.43
N LYS A 147 15.03 -14.00 3.40
CA LYS A 147 15.89 -14.05 4.59
C LYS A 147 16.42 -12.67 4.99
N SER A 148 15.98 -11.61 4.29
CA SER A 148 16.48 -10.25 4.51
C SER A 148 15.91 -9.66 5.79
N HIS A 149 16.82 -9.11 6.61
CA HIS A 149 16.53 -8.43 7.87
C HIS A 149 15.95 -7.01 7.71
N LEU A 150 15.53 -6.62 6.50
CA LEU A 150 14.97 -5.29 6.24
C LEU A 150 13.51 -5.19 6.73
N ASN A 151 13.24 -5.60 7.98
CA ASN A 151 11.98 -5.34 8.64
C ASN A 151 12.09 -4.00 9.37
N ILE A 152 11.21 -3.06 9.03
CA ILE A 152 11.10 -1.81 9.77
C ILE A 152 10.24 -2.12 10.98
N SER A 153 10.90 -2.18 12.12
CA SER A 153 10.27 -2.57 13.37
C SER A 153 9.19 -1.58 13.76
N SER A 154 9.34 -0.28 13.47
CA SER A 154 8.38 0.74 13.91
C SER A 154 8.40 2.01 13.06
N ILE A 155 7.29 2.74 13.07
CA ILE A 155 7.17 4.12 12.57
C ILE A 155 6.27 4.94 13.52
N PRO A 156 6.36 6.29 13.53
CA PRO A 156 5.36 7.11 14.21
C PRO A 156 3.95 6.83 13.70
N PHE A 157 2.96 6.75 14.60
CA PHE A 157 1.58 6.39 14.25
C PHE A 157 0.97 7.34 13.22
N GLU A 158 1.25 8.64 13.34
CA GLU A 158 0.76 9.67 12.43
C GLU A 158 1.25 9.49 10.99
N HIS A 159 2.37 8.79 10.77
CA HIS A 159 2.88 8.51 9.43
C HIS A 159 1.95 7.59 8.62
N LEU A 160 1.08 6.82 9.29
CA LEU A 160 0.07 6.00 8.62
C LEU A 160 -1.00 6.85 7.90
N ALA A 161 -1.12 8.14 8.23
CA ALA A 161 -2.12 9.04 7.66
C ALA A 161 -1.60 9.99 6.56
N ILE A 162 -0.30 9.95 6.19
CA ILE A 162 0.30 10.96 5.28
C ILE A 162 -0.43 11.06 3.93
N ASP A 163 -0.74 9.92 3.31
CA ASP A 163 -1.43 9.85 2.02
C ASP A 163 -2.94 9.56 2.18
N VAL A 164 -3.50 9.75 3.38
CA VAL A 164 -4.92 9.53 3.67
C VAL A 164 -5.66 10.85 3.58
N GLU A 165 -6.58 10.93 2.63
CA GLU A 165 -7.41 12.12 2.40
C GLU A 165 -8.66 12.12 3.27
N PHE A 166 -9.32 10.97 3.41
CA PHE A 166 -10.43 10.79 4.33
C PHE A 166 -10.15 9.62 5.23
N MET A 167 -10.32 9.84 6.53
CA MET A 167 -10.23 8.76 7.50
C MET A 167 -11.49 7.88 7.43
N PRO A 168 -11.38 6.56 7.57
CA PRO A 168 -12.56 5.70 7.73
C PRO A 168 -13.44 6.13 8.92
N GLU A 169 -14.75 5.95 8.80
CA GLU A 169 -15.75 6.41 9.78
C GLU A 169 -16.93 5.44 9.88
N GLY A 170 -17.68 5.52 10.99
CA GLY A 170 -18.83 4.64 11.24
C GLY A 170 -18.44 3.16 11.18
N ASP A 171 -19.17 2.39 10.38
CA ASP A 171 -18.95 0.94 10.20
C ASP A 171 -17.71 0.58 9.37
N ASP A 172 -16.97 1.58 8.89
CA ASP A 172 -15.71 1.39 8.15
C ASP A 172 -14.47 1.51 9.07
N THR A 173 -14.64 1.60 10.38
CA THR A 173 -13.51 1.71 11.34
C THR A 173 -13.70 0.86 12.58
N LEU A 174 -12.60 0.33 13.12
CA LEU A 174 -12.51 -0.25 14.45
C LEU A 174 -11.41 0.48 15.26
N TYR A 175 -10.21 -0.09 15.30
CA TYR A 175 -9.15 0.30 16.22
C TYR A 175 -8.11 1.22 15.58
N LEU A 176 -7.73 1.01 14.33
CA LEU A 176 -6.58 1.71 13.74
C LEU A 176 -6.88 3.18 13.51
N THR A 177 -8.07 3.52 12.99
CA THR A 177 -8.40 4.92 12.73
C THR A 177 -8.50 5.74 14.02
N ARG A 178 -9.07 5.20 15.11
CA ARG A 178 -9.12 5.92 16.41
C ARG A 178 -7.73 6.14 16.99
N CYS A 179 -6.84 5.14 16.89
CA CYS A 179 -5.47 5.22 17.39
C CYS A 179 -4.69 6.29 16.63
N ILE A 180 -4.82 6.33 15.30
CA ILE A 180 -4.17 7.37 14.49
C ILE A 180 -4.76 8.76 14.77
N ARG A 181 -6.10 8.90 14.86
CA ARG A 181 -6.74 10.18 15.23
C ARG A 181 -6.24 10.70 16.58
N TYR A 182 -6.00 9.81 17.53
CA TYR A 182 -5.42 10.17 18.83
C TYR A 182 -3.95 10.59 18.68
N ALA A 183 -3.13 9.78 18.00
CA ALA A 183 -1.71 10.08 17.77
C ALA A 183 -1.48 11.38 16.99
N LEU A 184 -2.36 11.75 16.06
CA LEU A 184 -2.30 13.03 15.34
C LEU A 184 -2.41 14.26 16.25
N ARG A 185 -3.02 14.12 17.44
CA ARG A 185 -3.08 15.20 18.45
C ARG A 185 -1.80 15.29 19.28
N SER A 186 -0.93 14.29 19.20
CA SER A 186 0.34 14.23 19.92
C SER A 186 1.41 13.52 19.09
N PRO A 187 1.87 14.14 17.98
CA PRO A 187 2.80 13.52 17.03
C PRO A 187 4.12 13.12 17.71
N GLY A 188 4.71 12.03 17.24
CA GLY A 188 6.02 11.52 17.69
C GLY A 188 6.00 10.78 19.02
N ILE A 189 4.87 10.74 19.73
CA ILE A 189 4.79 10.07 21.04
C ILE A 189 4.56 8.56 20.91
N TYR A 190 3.75 8.14 19.93
CA TYR A 190 3.33 6.75 19.77
C TYR A 190 3.90 6.17 18.49
N VAL A 191 4.40 4.94 18.58
CA VAL A 191 4.96 4.22 17.42
C VAL A 191 4.17 2.97 17.09
N TYR A 192 3.84 2.80 15.81
CA TYR A 192 3.22 1.60 15.26
C TYR A 192 4.29 0.59 14.86
N PRO A 193 4.10 -0.72 15.14
CA PRO A 193 2.93 -1.32 15.77
C PRO A 193 2.99 -1.47 17.30
N GLN A 194 4.11 -1.10 17.96
CA GLN A 194 4.37 -1.40 19.38
C GLN A 194 3.34 -0.79 20.32
N ASP A 195 2.98 0.48 20.12
CA ASP A 195 2.03 1.19 20.97
C ASP A 195 0.57 0.93 20.59
N PHE A 196 0.29 0.03 19.64
CA PHE A 196 -1.08 -0.12 19.14
C PHE A 196 -2.06 -0.58 20.22
N GLY A 197 -1.73 -1.63 20.97
CA GLY A 197 -2.57 -2.09 22.08
C GLY A 197 -2.71 -1.04 23.20
N ARG A 198 -1.64 -0.26 23.46
CA ARG A 198 -1.68 0.85 24.41
C ARG A 198 -2.65 1.94 23.96
N LEU A 199 -2.60 2.32 22.67
CA LEU A 199 -3.51 3.31 22.10
C LEU A 199 -4.96 2.82 22.10
N ILE A 200 -5.22 1.53 21.88
CA ILE A 200 -6.58 0.98 22.01
C ILE A 200 -7.12 1.22 23.42
N HIS A 201 -6.33 0.94 24.45
CA HIS A 201 -6.74 1.20 25.84
C HIS A 201 -7.01 2.68 26.11
N ILE A 202 -6.13 3.57 25.64
CA ILE A 202 -6.28 5.03 25.82
C ILE A 202 -7.50 5.59 25.07
N THR A 203 -7.83 5.02 23.90
CA THR A 203 -8.92 5.49 23.03
C THR A 203 -10.28 4.86 23.34
N GLY A 204 -10.46 4.35 24.58
CA GLY A 204 -11.74 3.85 25.08
C GLY A 204 -11.87 2.33 25.11
N GLY A 205 -10.81 1.59 24.77
CA GLY A 205 -10.76 0.13 24.86
C GLY A 205 -11.41 -0.61 23.68
N PRO A 206 -11.66 -1.92 23.84
CA PRO A 206 -12.24 -2.78 22.82
C PRO A 206 -13.60 -2.28 22.30
N VAL A 207 -13.86 -2.55 21.02
CA VAL A 207 -15.10 -2.16 20.33
C VAL A 207 -15.89 -3.41 20.02
N VAL A 208 -17.21 -3.33 20.17
CA VAL A 208 -18.09 -4.44 19.76
C VAL A 208 -18.11 -4.52 18.24
N VAL A 209 -17.60 -5.62 17.69
CA VAL A 209 -17.71 -5.91 16.27
C VAL A 209 -19.15 -6.27 15.93
N THR A 210 -19.79 -5.43 15.11
CA THR A 210 -21.08 -5.69 14.46
C THR A 210 -20.89 -6.33 13.08
N LEU A 211 -21.99 -6.86 12.52
CA LEU A 211 -22.02 -7.41 11.16
C LEU A 211 -21.64 -6.38 10.09
N ASP A 212 -21.84 -5.09 10.36
CA ASP A 212 -21.51 -4.02 9.41
C ASP A 212 -20.00 -3.79 9.27
N HIS A 213 -19.18 -4.24 10.23
CA HIS A 213 -17.71 -4.21 10.10
C HIS A 213 -17.15 -5.34 9.21
N HIS A 214 -17.96 -6.36 8.89
CA HIS A 214 -17.49 -7.51 8.14
C HIS A 214 -17.07 -7.14 6.71
N ASP A 215 -16.09 -7.88 6.18
CA ASP A 215 -15.52 -7.62 4.85
C ASP A 215 -16.56 -7.63 3.73
N ASP A 216 -17.54 -8.53 3.79
CA ASP A 216 -18.58 -8.65 2.78
C ASP A 216 -19.59 -7.49 2.86
N ALA A 217 -19.94 -7.04 4.07
CA ALA A 217 -20.76 -5.86 4.31
C ALA A 217 -20.07 -4.59 3.80
N ALA A 218 -18.80 -4.38 4.17
CA ALA A 218 -17.98 -3.29 3.66
C ALA A 218 -17.87 -3.35 2.13
N ALA A 219 -17.63 -4.53 1.55
CA ALA A 219 -17.55 -4.69 0.10
C ALA A 219 -18.86 -4.30 -0.60
N LYS A 220 -20.03 -4.69 -0.05
CA LYS A 220 -21.34 -4.31 -0.60
C LYS A 220 -21.52 -2.79 -0.61
N ARG A 221 -21.19 -2.10 0.50
CA ARG A 221 -21.22 -0.63 0.59
C ARG A 221 -20.35 0.03 -0.49
N TRP A 222 -19.11 -0.44 -0.63
CA TRP A 222 -18.11 0.19 -1.48
C TRP A 222 -18.17 -0.21 -2.96
N VAL A 223 -18.92 -1.25 -3.33
CA VAL A 223 -19.27 -1.52 -4.74
C VAL A 223 -20.19 -0.42 -5.29
N GLN A 224 -21.09 0.11 -4.46
CA GLN A 224 -22.11 1.10 -4.86
C GLN A 224 -21.69 2.54 -4.55
N ALA A 225 -20.58 2.74 -3.84
CA ALA A 225 -20.09 4.05 -3.46
C ALA A 225 -19.89 4.95 -4.68
N LYS A 226 -20.44 6.16 -4.61
CA LYS A 226 -20.23 7.17 -5.63
C LYS A 226 -18.75 7.54 -5.66
N PRO A 227 -18.16 7.75 -6.85
CA PRO A 227 -16.82 8.30 -6.94
C PRO A 227 -16.76 9.61 -6.16
N LYS A 228 -15.61 9.84 -5.52
CA LYS A 228 -15.33 11.09 -4.81
C LYS A 228 -15.75 12.28 -5.69
N PRO A 229 -16.46 13.29 -5.16
CA PRO A 229 -16.64 14.54 -5.86
C PRO A 229 -15.24 15.03 -6.25
N VAL A 230 -14.95 15.07 -7.54
CA VAL A 230 -13.72 15.71 -8.01
C VAL A 230 -13.89 17.13 -7.53
N ALA A 231 -13.15 17.53 -6.49
CA ALA A 231 -13.07 18.93 -6.08
C ALA A 231 -12.81 19.65 -7.38
N SER A 232 -13.77 20.46 -7.83
CA SER A 232 -13.69 21.16 -9.10
C SER A 232 -12.40 21.92 -9.02
N THR A 233 -11.36 21.39 -9.66
CA THR A 233 -10.12 22.11 -9.85
C THR A 233 -10.57 23.21 -10.78
N GLU A 234 -10.98 24.33 -10.19
CA GLU A 234 -11.13 25.56 -10.97
C GLU A 234 -9.87 25.64 -11.80
N PRO A 235 -9.98 25.70 -13.12
CA PRO A 235 -8.81 25.76 -13.99
C PRO A 235 -7.99 26.91 -13.45
N SER A 236 -6.88 26.57 -12.80
CA SER A 236 -5.86 27.50 -12.38
C SER A 236 -5.53 28.25 -13.63
N THR A 237 -6.11 29.44 -13.76
CA THR A 237 -5.76 30.38 -14.81
C THR A 237 -4.42 30.88 -14.35
N GLU A 238 -3.38 30.05 -14.53
CA GLU A 238 -2.02 30.54 -14.51
C GLU A 238 -2.04 31.68 -15.52
N PRO A 239 -1.81 32.94 -15.07
CA PRO A 239 -1.75 34.04 -16.00
C PRO A 239 -0.69 33.65 -17.02
N ALA A 240 -1.08 33.65 -18.30
CA ALA A 240 -0.17 33.38 -19.39
C ALA A 240 1.04 34.30 -19.19
N ILE A 241 2.17 33.72 -18.81
CA ILE A 241 3.44 34.43 -18.77
C ILE A 241 3.73 34.72 -20.24
N ASP A 242 3.59 35.99 -20.61
CA ASP A 242 3.91 36.48 -21.94
C ASP A 242 5.43 36.42 -22.10
N ASP A 243 5.92 35.34 -22.71
CA ASP A 243 7.35 35.04 -22.97
C ASP A 243 8.03 36.03 -23.95
N ARG A 244 7.54 37.27 -24.08
CA ARG A 244 8.04 38.23 -25.07
C ARG A 244 9.30 38.99 -24.69
N ASP A 245 9.76 38.94 -23.44
CA ASP A 245 10.88 39.79 -22.98
C ASP A 245 12.13 39.02 -22.51
N ASN A 246 12.27 37.72 -22.82
CA ASN A 246 13.49 36.98 -22.45
C ASN A 246 14.56 37.11 -23.56
N GLU A 247 15.19 38.30 -23.65
CA GLU A 247 16.44 38.46 -24.38
C GLU A 247 17.53 37.59 -23.71
N PRO A 248 18.31 36.81 -24.48
CA PRO A 248 19.40 36.02 -23.93
C PRO A 248 20.56 36.94 -23.55
N THR A 249 20.68 37.30 -22.27
CA THR A 249 21.93 37.81 -21.70
C THR A 249 22.98 36.69 -21.72
N THR A 250 23.90 36.77 -22.68
CA THR A 250 25.15 36.00 -22.68
C THR A 250 26.03 36.50 -21.53
N GLU A 251 25.88 35.90 -20.35
CA GLU A 251 26.90 36.01 -19.31
C GLU A 251 28.09 35.11 -19.66
N ILE A 252 29.23 35.76 -19.85
CA ILE A 252 30.55 35.19 -20.06
C ILE A 252 30.98 34.58 -18.73
N TYR A 253 31.02 33.24 -18.64
CA TYR A 253 31.63 32.55 -17.51
C TYR A 253 33.15 32.51 -17.71
N ASP A 254 33.84 33.21 -16.81
CA ASP A 254 35.30 33.20 -16.66
C ASP A 254 35.72 31.88 -15.95
N GLU A 255 36.39 31.01 -16.69
CA GLU A 255 37.03 29.78 -16.19
C GLU A 255 38.33 30.15 -15.44
N SER A 256 38.21 30.58 -14.19
CA SER A 256 39.37 30.65 -13.30
C SER A 256 39.39 29.46 -12.33
N MET A 257 40.25 28.50 -12.66
CA MET A 257 40.92 27.55 -11.79
C MET A 257 40.92 27.93 -10.30
N HIS A 258 40.32 27.09 -9.47
CA HIS A 258 40.75 26.85 -8.09
C HIS A 258 40.91 25.33 -7.91
N ASP A 259 42.12 24.86 -8.19
CA ASP A 259 42.68 23.72 -7.48
C ASP A 259 42.88 24.17 -6.02
N ASP A 260 42.38 23.39 -5.05
CA ASP A 260 43.13 23.01 -3.85
C ASP A 260 42.28 22.22 -2.83
N GLU A 261 42.97 21.23 -2.25
CA GLU A 261 42.80 20.64 -0.90
C GLU A 261 41.72 19.57 -0.62
N GLU A 262 42.18 18.31 -0.74
CA GLU A 262 42.34 17.36 0.37
C GLU A 262 41.80 17.79 1.76
N GLY A 263 40.95 16.96 2.38
CA GLY A 263 40.64 17.15 3.80
C GLY A 263 39.64 16.16 4.40
N ALA A 264 40.17 15.11 5.02
CA ALA A 264 39.43 14.09 5.75
C ALA A 264 38.49 14.65 6.83
N THR A 265 37.20 14.28 6.82
CA THR A 265 36.36 14.21 8.03
C THR A 265 35.25 13.16 7.88
N VAL A 266 35.60 11.89 7.97
CA VAL A 266 34.64 10.80 8.21
C VAL A 266 34.98 10.17 9.56
N ALA A 267 34.66 10.88 10.64
CA ALA A 267 34.63 10.34 11.98
C ALA A 267 33.58 11.09 12.82
N ARG A 268 32.77 10.30 13.52
CA ARG A 268 31.76 10.67 14.54
C ARG A 268 30.36 11.03 14.04
N LEU A 269 29.58 9.99 13.74
CA LEU A 269 28.12 10.07 13.91
C LEU A 269 27.46 8.70 14.15
N LEU A 270 28.09 7.82 14.95
CA LEU A 270 27.47 6.57 15.43
C LEU A 270 27.89 6.23 16.86
N SER A 271 27.68 7.14 17.79
CA SER A 271 27.64 6.81 19.22
C SER A 271 26.72 7.77 19.95
N ARG A 272 25.42 7.46 19.90
CA ARG A 272 24.33 7.85 20.84
C ARG A 272 23.01 7.70 20.10
N PHE A 273 22.49 6.48 20.07
CA PHE A 273 21.11 6.12 20.35
C PHE A 273 21.10 4.62 20.67
#